data_AF-A0A1F8THC6-F1
#
_entry.id   AF-A0A1F8THC6-F1
#
_cell.length_a   1.000
_cell.length_b   1.000
_cell.length_c   1.000
_cell.angle_alpha   90.00
_cell.angle_beta   90.00
_cell.angle_gamma   90.00
#
_symmetry.space_group_name_H-M   'P 1'
#
loop_
_entity.id
_entity.type
_entity.pdbx_description
1 polymer ?
#
loop_
_entity_poly.entity_id
_entity_poly.type
_entity_poly.pdbx_seq_one_letter_code
_entity_poly.pdbx_strand_id
1 'polypeptide(L)'
;MTMQALNQLVARSIIDPAIVQSFSTGRIGELISDLDFSAELRERLSGLKASSWAEYAVLAYRVVKATERATVRVELPSPAEGLLPEQRKSGEERVA
;
A
#
# COMPACT_ATOMS: atom_id res chain seq x y z
N MET A 1 0.68 6.44 -3.88
CA MET A 1 1.79 7.17 -3.25
C MET A 1 1.61 7.16 -1.72
N THR A 2 1.62 5.98 -1.10
CA THR A 2 1.23 5.86 0.32
C THR A 2 2.42 5.94 1.28
N MET A 3 3.61 5.47 0.87
CA MET A 3 4.82 5.64 1.67
C MET A 3 5.34 7.07 1.76
N GLN A 4 5.16 7.86 0.70
CA GLN A 4 5.58 9.26 0.70
C GLN A 4 4.80 10.09 1.73
N ALA A 5 3.48 9.89 1.81
CA ALA A 5 2.62 10.53 2.81
C ALA A 5 3.04 10.16 4.24
N LEU A 6 3.37 8.88 4.49
CA LEU A 6 3.87 8.46 5.80
C LEU A 6 5.23 9.09 6.14
N ASN A 7 6.17 9.08 5.18
CA ASN A 7 7.49 9.69 5.37
C ASN A 7 7.37 11.18 5.67
N GLN A 8 6.46 11.89 5.00
CA GLN A 8 6.18 13.30 5.26
C GLN A 8 5.66 13.51 6.68
N LEU A 9 4.71 12.69 7.16
CA LEU A 9 4.19 12.77 8.53
C LEU A 9 5.31 12.58 9.57
N VAL A 10 6.10 11.52 9.40
CA VAL A 10 7.19 11.19 10.34
C VAL A 10 8.28 12.26 10.30
N ALA A 11 8.69 12.71 9.12
CA ALA A 11 9.68 13.77 8.99
C ALA A 11 9.20 15.09 9.60
N ARG A 12 7.93 15.47 9.37
CA ARG A 12 7.36 16.69 9.95
C ARG A 12 7.31 16.60 11.48
N SER A 13 7.09 15.41 12.05
CA SER A 13 7.08 15.22 13.52
C SER A 13 8.42 15.49 14.22
N ILE A 14 9.53 15.51 13.47
CA ILE A 14 10.85 15.86 13.99
C ILE A 14 10.96 17.36 14.26
N ILE A 15 10.24 18.17 13.48
CA ILE A 15 10.32 19.64 13.49
C ILE A 15 9.09 20.24 14.20
N ASP A 16 7.92 19.63 14.02
CA ASP A 16 6.63 20.11 14.49
C ASP A 16 6.11 19.23 15.65
N PRO A 17 6.32 19.65 16.91
CA PRO A 17 5.86 18.89 18.08
C PRO A 17 4.33 18.80 18.18
N ALA A 18 3.58 19.65 17.46
CA ALA A 18 2.12 19.60 17.45
C ALA A 18 1.61 18.26 16.88
N ILE A 19 2.38 17.60 16.03
CA ILE A 19 2.04 16.27 15.50
C ILE A 19 2.04 15.23 16.63
N VAL A 20 3.09 15.21 17.44
CA VAL A 20 3.20 14.29 18.58
C VAL A 20 2.11 14.61 19.61
N GLN A 21 1.82 15.89 19.86
CA GLN A 21 0.72 16.28 20.76
C GLN A 21 -0.65 15.86 20.22
N SER A 22 -0.87 15.98 18.91
CA SER A 22 -2.11 15.53 18.27
C SER A 22 -2.27 14.02 18.40
N PHE A 23 -1.19 13.25 18.27
CA PHE A 23 -1.19 11.82 18.60
C PHE A 23 -1.56 11.56 20.06
N SER A 24 -0.88 12.20 21.01
CA SER A 24 -1.15 12.00 22.45
C SER A 24 -2.55 12.41 22.88
N THR A 25 -3.21 13.30 22.14
CA THR A 25 -4.59 13.76 22.40
C THR A 25 -5.65 13.01 21.57
N GLY A 26 -5.24 11.98 20.81
CA GLY A 26 -6.18 11.18 19.99
C GLY A 26 -6.68 11.87 18.73
N ARG A 27 -6.10 13.01 18.35
CA ARG A 27 -6.47 13.82 17.16
C ARG A 27 -5.62 13.53 15.93
N ILE A 28 -4.81 12.45 15.95
CA ILE A 28 -3.96 12.09 14.82
C ILE A 28 -4.74 11.86 13.52
N GLY A 29 -6.02 11.45 13.62
CA GLY A 29 -6.91 11.30 12.47
C GLY A 29 -7.07 12.58 11.65
N GLU A 30 -7.08 13.76 12.28
CA GLU A 30 -7.17 15.06 11.59
C GLU A 30 -5.94 15.26 10.68
N LEU A 31 -4.74 15.02 11.23
CA LEU A 31 -3.48 15.13 10.49
C LEU A 31 -3.32 14.09 9.38
N ILE A 32 -3.82 12.87 9.60
CA ILE A 32 -3.84 11.81 8.59
C ILE A 32 -4.79 12.16 7.45
N SER A 33 -5.89 12.86 7.74
CA SER A 33 -6.91 13.24 6.74
C SER A 33 -6.37 14.26 5.73
N ASP A 34 -5.44 15.10 6.17
CA ASP A 34 -4.76 16.10 5.34
C ASP A 34 -3.70 15.49 4.41
N LEU A 35 -3.35 14.22 4.61
CA LEU A 35 -2.35 13.51 3.83
C LEU A 35 -2.99 12.63 2.74
N ASP A 36 -2.20 12.33 1.71
CA ASP A 36 -2.62 11.58 0.53
C ASP A 36 -2.71 10.05 0.77
N PHE A 37 -3.44 9.67 1.81
CA PHE A 37 -3.83 8.29 2.09
C PHE A 37 -5.22 7.99 1.53
N SER A 38 -5.46 6.77 1.06
CA SER A 38 -6.81 6.31 0.71
C SER A 38 -7.71 6.25 1.94
N ALA A 39 -9.03 6.35 1.75
CA ALA A 39 -10.00 6.34 2.85
C ALA A 39 -9.86 5.10 3.77
N GLU A 40 -9.70 3.91 3.18
CA GLU A 40 -9.45 2.67 3.93
C GLU A 40 -8.17 2.76 4.78
N LEU A 41 -7.10 3.31 4.21
CA LEU A 41 -5.82 3.42 4.90
C LEU A 41 -5.89 4.47 6.03
N ARG A 42 -6.66 5.56 5.85
CA ARG A 42 -6.91 6.55 6.91
C ARG A 42 -7.63 5.93 8.10
N GLU A 43 -8.65 5.11 7.85
CA GLU A 43 -9.38 4.40 8.91
C GLU A 43 -8.44 3.46 9.68
N ARG A 44 -7.67 2.65 8.95
CA ARG A 44 -6.71 1.71 9.54
C ARG A 44 -5.63 2.41 10.35
N LEU A 45 -5.10 3.53 9.86
CA LEU A 45 -4.07 4.32 10.56
C LEU A 45 -4.63 5.01 11.80
N SER A 46 -5.84 5.58 11.71
CA SER A 46 -6.50 6.25 12.85
C SER A 46 -6.88 5.27 13.96
N GLY A 47 -7.15 4.00 13.61
CA GLY A 47 -7.46 2.93 14.57
C GLY A 47 -6.23 2.26 15.22
N LEU A 48 -5.00 2.68 14.89
CA LEU A 48 -3.81 2.08 15.48
C LEU A 48 -3.70 2.38 16.98
N LYS A 49 -3.61 1.31 17.77
CA LYS A 49 -3.31 1.40 19.19
C LYS A 49 -1.80 1.41 19.40
N ALA A 50 -1.27 2.52 19.88
CA ALA A 50 0.12 2.67 20.24
C ALA A 50 0.24 3.48 21.54
N SER A 51 1.21 3.12 22.36
CA SER A 51 1.53 3.78 23.64
C SER A 51 2.46 4.99 23.45
N SER A 52 3.12 5.08 22.31
CA SER A 52 4.06 6.16 21.97
C SER A 52 4.03 6.49 20.48
N TRP A 53 4.52 7.69 20.15
CA TRP A 53 4.65 8.13 18.76
C TRP A 53 5.58 7.22 17.94
N ALA A 54 6.69 6.79 18.54
CA ALA A 54 7.65 5.90 17.86
C ALA A 54 7.01 4.55 17.51
N GLU A 55 6.24 3.98 18.45
CA GLU A 55 5.48 2.75 18.21
C GLU A 55 4.44 2.95 17.11
N TYR A 56 3.69 4.06 17.17
CA TYR A 56 2.73 4.41 16.14
C TYR A 56 3.38 4.49 14.75
N ALA A 57 4.52 5.17 14.61
CA ALA A 57 5.23 5.29 13.34
C ALA A 57 5.66 3.93 12.76
N VAL A 58 6.13 3.01 13.61
CA VAL A 58 6.49 1.65 13.19
C VAL A 58 5.26 0.84 12.76
N LEU A 59 4.15 0.94 13.49
CA LEU A 59 2.90 0.25 13.13
C LEU A 59 2.32 0.80 11.82
N ALA A 60 2.28 2.13 11.68
CA ALA A 60 1.84 2.81 10.47
C ALA A 60 2.68 2.37 9.26
N TYR A 61 4.02 2.32 9.40
CA TYR A 61 4.91 1.80 8.36
C TYR A 61 4.54 0.39 7.92
N ARG A 62 4.27 -0.53 8.86
CA ARG A 62 3.90 -1.91 8.53
C ARG A 62 2.58 -1.98 7.77
N VAL A 63 1.58 -1.19 8.19
CA VAL A 63 0.26 -1.12 7.54
C VAL A 63 0.37 -0.58 6.11
N VAL A 64 1.08 0.54 5.93
CA VAL A 64 1.29 1.16 4.62
C VAL A 64 2.06 0.22 3.70
N LYS A 65 3.16 -0.38 4.17
CA LYS A 65 3.98 -1.31 3.39
C LYS A 65 3.22 -2.57 2.96
N ALA A 66 2.38 -3.11 3.84
CA ALA A 66 1.55 -4.27 3.51
C ALA A 66 0.53 -3.93 2.41
N THR A 67 -0.04 -2.73 2.46
CA THR A 67 -1.02 -2.26 1.47
C THR A 67 -0.36 -2.04 0.11
N GLU A 68 0.84 -1.44 0.04
CA GLU A 68 1.59 -1.30 -1.22
C GLU A 68 2.00 -2.64 -1.83
N ARG A 69 2.36 -3.63 -1.01
CA ARG A 69 2.67 -4.98 -1.53
C ARG A 69 1.45 -5.67 -2.12
N ALA A 70 0.25 -5.42 -1.58
CA ALA A 70 -0.98 -6.02 -2.09
C ALA A 70 -1.34 -5.47 -3.48
N THR A 71 -1.14 -4.17 -3.73
CA THR A 71 -1.36 -3.55 -5.05
C THR A 71 -0.37 -4.02 -6.11
N VAL A 72 0.82 -4.51 -5.73
CA VAL A 72 1.85 -5.00 -6.66
C VAL A 72 1.69 -6.49 -6.99
N ARG A 73 0.60 -7.16 -6.59
CA ARG A 73 0.35 -8.55 -7.01
C ARG A 73 0.16 -8.59 -8.53
N VAL A 74 1.21 -9.07 -9.19
CA VAL A 74 1.29 -9.35 -10.63
C VAL A 74 0.14 -10.27 -11.03
N GLU A 75 -0.63 -9.87 -12.04
CA GLU A 75 -1.53 -10.77 -12.75
C GLU A 75 -0.67 -11.81 -13.47
N LEU A 76 -0.57 -13.01 -12.89
CA LEU A 76 0.02 -14.13 -13.59
C LEU A 76 -0.96 -14.57 -14.69
N PRO A 77 -0.47 -14.79 -15.92
CA PRO A 77 -1.30 -15.40 -16.96
C PRO A 77 -1.89 -16.71 -16.44
N SER A 78 -3.14 -16.98 -16.83
CA SER A 78 -3.87 -18.15 -16.34
C SER A 78 -3.13 -19.41 -16.80
N PRO A 79 -2.94 -20.43 -15.94
CA PRO A 79 -2.34 -21.71 -16.36
C PRO A 79 -3.03 -22.35 -17.56
N ALA A 80 -4.30 -22.02 -17.82
CA ALA A 80 -5.04 -22.46 -18.99
C ALA A 80 -4.47 -21.91 -20.32
N GLU A 81 -3.81 -20.76 -20.31
CA GLU A 81 -3.19 -20.14 -21.50
C GLU A 81 -1.99 -20.97 -22.02
N GLY A 82 -1.37 -21.79 -21.17
CA GLY A 82 -0.32 -22.75 -21.57
C GLY A 82 -0.82 -24.15 -21.92
N LEU A 83 -2.12 -24.43 -21.76
CA LEU A 83 -2.71 -25.77 -21.91
C LEU A 83 -3.50 -25.96 -23.22
N LEU A 84 -3.62 -24.93 -24.05
CA LEU A 84 -4.21 -25.07 -25.37
C LEU A 84 -3.15 -25.66 -26.32
N PRO A 85 -3.24 -26.95 -26.73
CA PRO A 85 -2.43 -27.42 -27.84
C PRO A 85 -2.79 -26.56 -29.06
N GLU A 86 -1.77 -26.05 -29.76
CA GLU A 86 -1.94 -25.40 -31.06
C GLU A 86 -2.55 -26.40 -32.06
N GLN A 87 -3.86 -26.59 -32.01
CA GLN A 87 -4.62 -27.19 -33.08
C GLN A 87 -4.96 -26.11 -34.10
N ARG A 88 -3.95 -25.73 -34.89
CA ARG A 88 -4.18 -25.21 -36.24
C ARG A 88 -3.33 -25.95 -37.26
N LYS A 89 -3.93 -27.07 -37.69
CA LYS A 89 -4.04 -27.55 -39.07
C LYS A 89 -2.75 -27.91 -39.80
N SER A 90 -2.51 -29.22 -39.80
CA SER A 90 -2.01 -29.99 -40.93
C SER A 90 -2.62 -29.53 -42.27
N GLY A 91 -1.76 -29.44 -43.29
CA GLY A 91 -2.12 -29.60 -44.69
C GLY A 91 -1.84 -28.39 -45.58
N GLU A 92 -0.62 -28.27 -46.09
CA GLU A 92 -0.36 -28.26 -47.55
C GLU A 92 1.14 -28.34 -47.82
N GLU A 93 1.59 -29.58 -48.00
CA GLU A 93 2.78 -29.92 -48.76
C GLU A 93 2.47 -29.70 -50.24
N ARG A 94 3.14 -28.75 -50.91
CA ARG A 94 3.38 -28.82 -52.36
C ARG A 94 4.75 -28.26 -52.72
N VAL A 95 5.59 -29.20 -53.14
CA VAL A 95 6.78 -29.04 -53.97
C VAL A 95 6.35 -28.66 -55.39
N ALA A 96 6.95 -27.63 -55.98
CA ALA A 96 7.22 -27.48 -57.41
C ALA A 96 8.32 -26.43 -57.60
#